data_AF-A0A5B8UIU1-F1
#
_entry.id   AF-A0A5B8UIU1-F1
#
_cell.length_a   1.000
_cell.length_b   1.000
_cell.length_c   1.000
_cell.angle_alpha   90.00
_cell.angle_beta   90.00
_cell.angle_gamma   90.00
#
_symmetry.space_group_name_H-M   'P 1'
#
loop_
_entity.id
_entity.type
_entity.pdbx_description
1 polymer ?
#
loop_
_entity_poly.entity_id
_entity_poly.type
_entity_poly.pdbx_seq_one_letter_code
_entity_poly.pdbx_strand_id
1 'polypeptide(L)' 'MNYDERWIDNFYEQAKAVQIEFDAFLKNRKLSDYYHFHRGENGQLISLHFPQAHGLPKEIENALPEAFIKSKPDR' A
#
# COMPACT_ATOMS: atom_id res chain seq x y z
N MET A 1 17.54 6.72 8.17
CA MET A 1 16.24 6.44 7.53
C MET A 1 16.08 7.37 6.35
N ASN A 2 16.25 6.83 5.15
CA ASN A 2 16.10 7.55 3.88
C ASN A 2 14.63 7.93 3.64
N TYR A 3 14.39 8.89 2.74
CA TYR A 3 13.04 9.38 2.41
C TYR A 3 12.09 8.24 2.05
N ASP A 4 12.55 7.29 1.24
CA ASP A 4 11.77 6.11 0.84
C ASP A 4 11.41 5.20 2.01
N GLU A 5 12.34 5.00 2.96
CA GLU A 5 12.07 4.19 4.15
C GLU A 5 11.02 4.84 5.04
N ARG A 6 11.07 6.16 5.22
CA ARG A 6 10.04 6.92 5.95
C ARG A 6 8.69 6.89 5.23
N TRP A 7 8.70 6.97 3.91
CA TRP A 7 7.47 6.84 3.12
C TRP A 7 6.85 5.46 3.29
N ILE A 8 7.64 4.39 3.21
CA ILE A 8 7.17 3.02 3.41
C ILE A 8 6.60 2.84 4.83
N ASP A 9 7.27 3.37 5.85
CA ASP A 9 6.82 3.27 7.24
C ASP A 9 5.47 4.00 7.45
N ASN A 10 5.37 5.24 6.97
CA ASN A 10 4.11 6.00 6.98
C ASN A 10 3.01 5.27 6.20
N PHE A 11 3.36 4.64 5.08
CA PHE A 11 2.40 3.86 4.30
C PHE A 11 1.90 2.67 5.10
N TYR A 12 2.77 1.94 5.79
CA TYR A 12 2.33 0.83 6.63
C TYR A 12 1.40 1.28 7.75
N GLU A 13 1.62 2.46 8.32
CA GLU A 13 0.67 3.03 9.30
C GLU A 13 -0.70 3.32 8.69
N GLN A 14 -0.76 3.95 7.52
CA GLN A 14 -2.01 4.21 6.81
C GLN A 14 -2.69 2.91 6.34
N ALA A 15 -1.91 1.95 5.87
CA ALA A 15 -2.39 0.66 5.40
C ALA A 15 -2.95 -0.22 6.53
N LYS A 16 -2.64 0.04 7.82
CA LYS A 16 -3.30 -0.66 8.94
C LYS A 16 -4.80 -0.45 8.95
N ALA A 17 -5.28 0.77 8.66
CA ALA A 17 -6.72 1.03 8.58
C ALA A 17 -7.36 0.21 7.45
N VAL A 18 -6.71 0.21 6.28
CA VAL A 18 -7.14 -0.58 5.13
C VAL A 18 -7.08 -2.08 5.40
N GLN A 19 -6.10 -2.56 6.17
CA GLN A 19 -5.96 -3.96 6.58
C GLN A 19 -7.11 -4.39 7.48
N ILE A 20 -7.56 -3.55 8.42
CA ILE A 20 -8.73 -3.85 9.28
C ILE A 20 -9.98 -4.03 8.43
N GLU A 21 -10.22 -3.14 7.48
CA GLU A 21 -11.34 -3.26 6.55
C GLU A 21 -11.21 -4.52 5.70
N PHE A 22 -10.03 -4.76 5.13
CA PHE A 22 -9.73 -5.93 4.33
C PHE A 22 -9.97 -7.24 5.09
N ASP A 23 -9.54 -7.35 6.35
CA ASP A 23 -9.74 -8.54 7.20
C ASP A 23 -11.23 -8.81 7.49
N ALA A 24 -12.06 -7.76 7.53
CA ALA A 24 -13.51 -7.92 7.69
C ALA A 24 -14.13 -8.60 6.45
N PHE A 25 -13.60 -8.35 5.26
CA PHE A 25 -14.08 -8.92 4.00
C PHE A 25 -13.40 -10.25 3.61
N LEU A 26 -12.10 -10.39 3.86
CA LEU A 26 -11.24 -11.46 3.33
C LEU A 26 -10.41 -12.12 4.44
N LYS A 27 -11.11 -12.80 5.36
CA LYS A 27 -10.57 -13.45 6.59
C LYS A 27 -9.37 -14.42 6.43
N ASN A 28 -9.03 -14.84 5.21
CA ASN A 28 -7.98 -15.84 4.95
C ASN A 28 -6.86 -15.35 4.03
N ARG A 29 -6.80 -14.05 3.73
CA ARG A 29 -5.76 -13.48 2.87
C ARG A 29 -5.07 -12.33 3.59
N LYS A 30 -3.88 -11.91 3.12
CA LYS A 30 -3.22 -10.71 3.65
C LYS A 30 -3.26 -9.60 2.61
N LEU A 31 -3.48 -8.36 3.04
CA LEU A 31 -3.48 -7.20 2.14
C LEU A 31 -2.14 -7.07 1.40
N SER A 32 -1.04 -7.43 2.05
CA SER A 32 0.31 -7.42 1.47
C SER A 32 0.51 -8.36 0.28
N ASP A 33 -0.35 -9.37 0.10
CA ASP A 33 -0.29 -10.25 -1.08
C ASP A 33 -0.83 -9.57 -2.34
N TYR A 34 -1.51 -8.43 -2.20
CA TYR A 34 -2.22 -7.74 -3.27
C TYR A 34 -1.49 -6.53 -3.83
N TYR A 35 -0.40 -6.09 -3.18
CA TYR A 35 0.37 -4.96 -3.63
C TYR A 35 1.87 -5.19 -3.48
N HIS A 36 2.64 -4.55 -4.35
CA HIS A 36 4.09 -4.49 -4.27
C HIS A 36 4.57 -3.07 -4.51
N PHE A 37 5.63 -2.68 -3.83
CA PHE A 37 6.31 -1.44 -4.11
C PHE A 37 7.16 -1.58 -5.36
N HIS A 38 6.91 -0.73 -6.34
CA HIS A 38 7.77 -0.57 -7.49
C HIS A 38 8.84 0.48 -7.20
N ARG A 39 10.11 0.06 -7.29
CA ARG A 39 11.28 0.92 -7.11
C ARG A 39 11.93 1.17 -8.48
N GLY A 40 12.38 2.41 -8.70
CA GLY A 40 13.09 2.79 -9.92
C GLY A 40 14.49 2.20 -10.01
N GLU A 41 15.16 2.44 -11.14
CA GLU A 41 16.54 1.96 -11.40
C GLU A 41 17.56 2.46 -10.37
N ASN A 42 17.30 3.61 -9.74
CA ASN A 42 18.12 4.18 -8.68
C ASN A 42 17.68 3.75 -7.26
N GLY A 43 16.77 2.78 -7.15
CA GLY A 43 16.27 2.25 -5.88
C GLY A 43 15.19 3.11 -5.19
N GLN A 44 14.82 4.26 -5.77
CA GLN A 44 13.81 5.15 -5.19
C GLN A 44 12.41 4.54 -5.29
N LEU A 45 11.55 4.81 -4.32
CA LEU A 45 10.16 4.34 -4.35
C LEU A 45 9.37 5.17 -5.38
N ILE A 46 8.79 4.50 -6.39
CA ILE A 46 8.06 5.18 -7.48
C ILE A 46 6.55 5.02 -7.33
N SER A 47 6.07 3.79 -7.14
CA SER A 47 4.63 3.51 -7.16
C SER A 47 4.25 2.22 -6.43
N LEU A 48 2.95 2.05 -6.18
CA LEU A 48 2.35 0.79 -5.76
C LEU A 48 1.84 0.04 -7.00
N HIS A 49 2.13 -1.25 -7.11
CA HIS A 49 1.65 -2.13 -8.17
C HIS A 49 0.73 -3.22 -7.61
N PHE A 50 -0.39 -3.50 -8.28
CA PHE A 50 -1.43 -4.44 -7.84
C PHE A 50 -1.53 -5.64 -8.79
N PRO A 51 -0.70 -6.69 -8.63
CA PRO A 51 -0.68 -7.82 -9.56
C PRO A 51 -1.96 -8.67 -9.53
N GLN A 52 -2.75 -8.58 -8.46
CA GLN A 52 -4.00 -9.34 -8.27
C GLN A 52 -5.21 -8.43 -7.98
N ALA A 53 -5.34 -7.32 -8.70
CA ALA A 53 -6.50 -6.42 -8.57
C ALA A 53 -7.85 -7.16 -8.74
N HIS A 54 -7.89 -8.23 -9.55
CA HIS A 54 -9.03 -9.14 -9.68
C HIS A 54 -9.22 -10.01 -8.42
N GLY A 55 -9.84 -9.43 -7.39
CA GLY A 55 -10.17 -10.13 -6.16
C GLY A 55 -10.20 -9.22 -4.93
N LEU A 56 -9.79 -7.96 -5.08
CA LEU A 56 -9.98 -6.95 -4.04
C LEU A 56 -11.39 -6.36 -4.13
N PRO A 57 -12.04 -6.07 -2.99
CA PRO A 57 -13.18 -5.17 -2.98
C PRO A 57 -12.76 -3.82 -3.55
N LYS A 58 -13.62 -3.20 -4.36
CA LYS A 58 -13.40 -1.88 -4.97
C LYS A 58 -12.99 -0.80 -3.96
N GLU A 59 -13.53 -0.88 -2.74
CA GLU A 59 -13.19 0.06 -1.66
C GLU A 59 -11.71 -0.07 -1.27
N ILE A 60 -11.19 -1.29 -1.17
CA ILE A 60 -9.77 -1.54 -0.88
C ILE A 60 -8.88 -1.16 -2.07
N GLU A 61 -9.32 -1.42 -3.30
CA GLU A 61 -8.60 -0.99 -4.51
C GLU A 61 -8.43 0.54 -4.58
N ASN A 62 -9.38 1.31 -4.07
CA ASN A 62 -9.29 2.77 -4.01
C ASN A 62 -8.52 3.27 -2.77
N ALA A 63 -8.69 2.59 -1.63
CA ALA A 63 -8.07 3.00 -0.36
C ALA A 63 -6.55 2.82 -0.33
N LEU A 64 -6.02 1.77 -0.97
CA LEU A 64 -4.56 1.51 -1.02
C LEU A 64 -3.77 2.61 -1.76
N PRO A 65 -4.16 3.03 -2.99
CA PRO A 65 -3.56 4.19 -3.66
C PRO A 65 -3.66 5.48 -2.86
N GLU A 66 -4.82 5.73 -2.24
CA GLU A 66 -4.99 6.92 -1.38
C GLU A 66 -4.05 6.89 -0.18
N ALA A 67 -3.92 5.76 0.50
CA ALA A 67 -2.98 5.57 1.60
C ALA A 67 -1.53 5.79 1.15
N PHE A 68 -1.17 5.33 -0.05
CA PHE A 68 0.15 5.55 -0.65
C PHE A 68 0.44 7.02 -0.95
N ILE A 69 -0.55 7.77 -1.46
CA ILE A 69 -0.42 9.20 -1.72
C ILE A 69 -0.32 9.99 -0.41
N LYS A 70 -1.19 9.69 0.58
CA LYS A 70 -1.23 10.37 1.90
C LYS A 70 0.01 10.10 2.75
N SER A 71 0.64 8.94 2.59
CA SER A 71 1.84 8.57 3.34
C SER A 71 3.12 9.23 2.82
N LYS A 72 3.05 9.89 1.66
CA LYS A 72 4.20 10.58 1.06
C LYS A 72 4.72 11.64 2.04
N PRO A 73 5.99 11.53 2.51
CA PRO A 73 6.54 12.50 3.43
C PRO A 73 6.65 13.87 2.76
N ASP A 74 6.38 14.93 3.53
CA ASP A 74 6.71 16.30 3.13
C ASP A 74 8.23 16.40 2.87
N ARG A 75 8.60 17.09 1.79
CA ARG A 75 9.96 17.05 1.23
C ARG A 75 10.85 18.13 1.82
#